data_AF-A0AAW8AJ19-F1
#
_entry.id   AF-A0AAW8AJ19-F1
#
_cell.length_a   1.000
_cell.length_b   1.000
_cell.length_c   1.000
_cell.angle_alpha   90.00
_cell.angle_beta   90.00
_cell.angle_gamma   90.00
#
_symmetry.space_group_name_H-M   'P 1'
#
loop_
_entity.id
_entity.type
_entity.pdbx_description
1 polymer ?
#
loop_
_entity_poly.entity_id
_entity_poly.type
_entity_poly.pdbx_seq_one_letter_code
_entity_poly.pdbx_strand_id
1 'polypeptide(L)' 'VAAEALAIARAGLRARGRRDAEGRDEVIYLQPLEAIVAAGRTRAEDLLADYEGRWGACVRPAFTECVF' A
#
# COMPACT_ATOMS: atom_id res chain seq x y z
N VAL A 1 -8.02 1.82 -14.97
CA VAL A 1 -6.85 0.89 -15.02
C VAL A 1 -6.44 0.35 -13.65
N ALA A 2 -5.93 1.16 -12.71
CA ALA A 2 -5.40 0.62 -11.42
C ALA A 2 -6.46 -0.12 -10.58
N ALA A 3 -7.65 0.45 -10.43
CA ALA A 3 -8.76 -0.20 -9.72
C ALA A 3 -9.22 -1.50 -10.41
N GLU A 4 -9.23 -1.53 -11.74
CA GLU A 4 -9.60 -2.72 -12.53
C GLU A 4 -8.56 -3.83 -12.37
N ALA A 5 -7.27 -3.47 -12.37
CA ALA A 5 -6.19 -4.42 -12.11
C ALA A 5 -6.30 -5.04 -10.71
N LEU A 6 -6.65 -4.25 -9.69
CA LEU A 6 -6.91 -4.76 -8.33
C LEU A 6 -8.13 -5.70 -8.29
N ALA A 7 -9.19 -5.39 -9.04
CA ALA A 7 -10.35 -6.28 -9.14
C ALA A 7 -9.98 -7.64 -9.74
N ILE A 8 -9.15 -7.66 -10.80
CA ILE A 8 -8.63 -8.90 -11.41
C ILE A 8 -7.75 -9.66 -10.41
N ALA A 9 -6.82 -8.99 -9.74
CA ALA A 9 -5.94 -9.61 -8.75
C ALA A 9 -6.76 -10.23 -7.60
N ARG A 10 -7.74 -9.52 -7.07
CA ARG A 10 -8.65 -9.98 -6.01
C ARG A 10 -9.43 -11.23 -6.43
N ALA A 11 -9.96 -11.25 -7.65
CA ALA A 11 -10.64 -12.42 -8.18
C ALA A 11 -9.69 -13.63 -8.30
N GLY A 12 -8.46 -13.40 -8.77
CA GLY A 12 -7.43 -14.43 -8.88
C GLY A 12 -7.02 -15.03 -7.54
N LEU A 13 -6.75 -14.19 -6.52
CA LEU A 13 -6.38 -14.65 -5.18
C LEU A 13 -7.51 -15.44 -4.50
N ARG A 14 -8.76 -14.96 -4.60
CA ARG A 14 -9.93 -15.71 -4.11
C ARG A 14 -10.06 -17.09 -4.76
N ALA A 15 -9.80 -17.19 -6.07
CA ALA A 15 -9.86 -18.45 -6.80
C ALA A 15 -8.74 -19.42 -6.36
N ARG A 16 -7.56 -18.90 -5.95
CA ARG A 16 -6.47 -19.73 -5.41
C ARG A 16 -6.79 -20.28 -4.04
N GLY A 17 -7.55 -19.54 -3.23
CA GLY A 17 -8.04 -19.99 -1.92
C GLY A 17 -6.95 -20.32 -0.92
N ARG A 18 -5.75 -19.72 -1.06
CA ARG A 18 -4.67 -19.90 -0.09
C ARG A 18 -4.96 -19.10 1.17
N ARG A 19 -4.63 -19.72 2.30
CA ARG A 19 -4.83 -19.14 3.62
C ARG A 19 -3.55 -19.21 4.42
N ASP A 20 -3.38 -18.24 5.31
CA ASP A 20 -2.31 -18.29 6.30
C ASP A 20 -2.61 -19.27 7.44
N ALA A 21 -1.71 -19.35 8.42
CA ALA A 21 -1.82 -20.25 9.56
C ALA A 21 -3.06 -19.95 10.42
N GLU A 22 -3.58 -18.73 10.38
CA GLU A 22 -4.78 -18.28 11.09
C GLU A 22 -6.05 -18.41 10.24
N GLY A 23 -5.96 -18.95 9.02
CA GLY A 23 -7.10 -19.16 8.12
C GLY A 23 -7.56 -17.93 7.36
N ARG A 24 -6.79 -16.83 7.35
CA ARG A 24 -7.11 -15.59 6.63
C ARG A 24 -6.80 -15.74 5.14
N ASP A 25 -7.67 -15.18 4.32
CA ASP A 25 -7.53 -15.17 2.85
C ASP A 25 -6.38 -14.23 2.43
N GLU A 26 -5.50 -14.70 1.56
CA GLU A 26 -4.37 -13.93 1.00
C GLU A 26 -4.80 -12.63 0.28
N VAL A 27 -6.08 -12.48 -0.04
CA VAL A 27 -6.66 -11.21 -0.51
C VAL A 27 -6.40 -10.03 0.44
N ILE A 28 -6.18 -10.28 1.75
CA ILE A 28 -5.82 -9.24 2.71
C ILE A 28 -4.57 -8.45 2.30
N TYR A 29 -3.62 -9.07 1.60
CA TYR A 29 -2.41 -8.41 1.15
C TYR A 29 -2.64 -7.34 0.06
N LEU A 30 -3.84 -7.29 -0.52
CA LEU A 30 -4.22 -6.21 -1.45
C LEU A 30 -4.65 -4.92 -0.71
N GLN A 31 -4.93 -4.97 0.59
CA GLN A 31 -5.43 -3.80 1.34
C GLN A 31 -4.54 -2.56 1.22
N PRO A 32 -3.19 -2.64 1.32
CA PRO A 32 -2.35 -1.46 1.15
C PRO A 32 -2.43 -0.85 -0.26
N LEU A 33 -2.57 -1.69 -1.29
CA LEU A 33 -2.70 -1.23 -2.67
C LEU A 33 -4.07 -0.59 -2.92
N GLU A 34 -5.13 -1.12 -2.30
CA GLU A 34 -6.46 -0.53 -2.35
C GLU A 34 -6.49 0.84 -1.68
N ALA A 35 -5.79 1.01 -0.56
CA ALA A 35 -5.64 2.31 0.08
C ALA A 35 -4.92 3.32 -0.83
N ILE A 36 -3.85 2.92 -1.52
CA ILE A 36 -3.13 3.76 -2.50
C ILE A 36 -4.05 4.18 -3.65
N VAL A 37 -4.79 3.23 -4.23
CA VAL A 37 -5.72 3.52 -5.33
C VAL A 37 -6.87 4.42 -4.88
N ALA A 38 -7.41 4.20 -3.68
CA ALA A 38 -8.48 5.02 -3.11
C ALA A 38 -8.00 6.45 -2.79
N ALA A 39 -6.77 6.60 -2.27
CA ALA A 39 -6.17 7.90 -2.01
C ALA A 39 -5.81 8.65 -3.30
N GLY A 40 -5.62 7.94 -4.41
CA GLY A 40 -5.17 8.51 -5.68
C GLY A 40 -3.74 9.05 -5.64
N ARG A 41 -2.97 8.68 -4.61
CA ARG A 41 -1.59 9.11 -4.38
C ARG A 41 -0.77 7.93 -3.88
N THR A 42 0.47 7.88 -4.33
CA THR A 42 1.45 6.86 -3.99
C THR A 42 2.16 7.19 -2.67
N ARG A 43 2.74 6.18 -2.04
CA ARG A 43 3.60 6.38 -0.86
C ARG A 43 4.77 7.34 -1.15
N ALA A 44 5.29 7.34 -2.37
CA ALA A 44 6.35 8.27 -2.77
C ALA A 44 5.87 9.73 -2.77
N GLU A 45 4.66 9.99 -3.25
CA GLU A 45 4.05 11.33 -3.21
C GLU A 45 3.77 11.79 -1.78
N ASP A 46 3.34 10.90 -0.88
CA ASP A 46 3.19 11.23 0.53
C ASP A 46 4.54 11.58 1.18
N LEU A 47 5.61 10.84 0.86
CA LEU A 47 6.96 11.12 1.36
C LEU A 47 7.56 12.39 0.77
N LEU A 48 7.24 12.72 -0.49
CA LEU A 48 7.62 13.99 -1.10
C LEU A 48 6.90 15.16 -0.42
N ALA A 49 5.61 15.02 -0.13
CA ALA A 49 4.87 16.03 0.63
C ALA A 49 5.44 16.22 2.04
N ASP A 50 5.85 15.13 2.71
CA ASP A 50 6.54 15.20 3.99
C ASP A 50 7.91 15.89 3.87
N TYR A 51 8.67 15.57 2.83
CA TYR A 51 9.96 16.20 2.52
C TYR A 51 9.83 17.70 2.30
N GLU A 52 8.91 18.14 1.44
CA GLU A 52 8.66 19.55 1.14
C GLU A 52 8.03 20.30 2.33
N GLY A 53 7.26 19.60 3.16
CA GLY A 53 6.57 20.14 4.32
C GLY A 53 7.31 19.89 5.63
N ARG A 54 6.79 18.95 6.42
CA ARG A 54 7.14 18.78 7.84
C ARG A 54 8.60 18.37 8.08
N TRP A 55 9.27 17.80 7.09
CA TRP A 55 10.69 17.47 7.19
C TRP A 55 11.61 18.60 6.72
N GLY A 56 11.07 19.67 6.12
CA GLY A 56 11.83 20.88 5.78
C GLY A 56 13.01 20.62 4.83
N ALA A 57 12.75 19.95 3.72
CA ALA A 57 13.74 19.50 2.74
C ALA A 57 14.86 18.62 3.32
N CYS A 58 14.59 17.91 4.42
CA CYS A 58 15.53 17.00 5.07
C CYS A 58 15.03 15.55 5.01
N VAL A 59 15.87 14.60 4.61
CA VAL A 59 15.51 13.17 4.57
C VAL A 59 15.69 12.45 5.91
N ARG A 60 16.36 13.06 6.90
CA ARG A 60 16.68 12.41 8.18
C ARG A 60 15.46 11.80 8.90
N PRO A 61 14.29 12.46 8.96
CA PRO A 61 13.12 11.88 9.64
C PRO A 61 12.62 10.57 9.03
N ALA A 62 12.91 10.29 7.74
CA ALA A 62 12.54 9.04 7.10
C ALA A 62 13.12 7.81 7.84
N PHE A 63 14.31 7.94 8.41
CA PHE A 63 14.99 6.84 9.11
C PHE A 63 14.37 6.51 10.48
N THR A 64 13.54 7.39 11.02
CA THR A 64 12.77 7.14 12.25
C THR A 64 11.32 6.80 11.97
N GLU A 65 10.76 7.30 10.87
CA GLU A 65 9.32 7.23 10.59
C GLU A 65 8.93 6.17 9.56
N CYS A 66 9.87 5.73 8.70
CA CYS A 66 9.64 4.67 7.70
C CYS A 66 10.29 3.36 8.14
N VAL A 67 10.02 2.95 9.38
CA VAL A 67 10.50 1.69 9.95
C VAL A 67 9.36 0.67 9.89
N PHE A 68 9.64 -0.52 9.34
CA PHE A 68 8.68 -1.60 9.11
C PHE A 68 9.17 -2.91 9.74
#